data_AF-A0A162UDH1-F1
#
_entry.id   AF-A0A162UDH1-F1
#
_cell.length_a   1.000
_cell.length_b   1.000
_cell.length_c   1.000
_cell.angle_alpha   90.00
_cell.angle_beta   90.00
_cell.angle_gamma   90.00
#
_symmetry.space_group_name_H-M   'P 1'
#
loop_
_entity.id
_entity.type
_entity.pdbx_description
1 polymer ?
#
loop_
_entity_poly.entity_id
_entity_poly.type
_entity_poly.pdbx_seq_one_letter_code
_entity_poly.pdbx_strand_id
1 'polypeptide(L)' 'MGKFANKGHHEKAMEETKDLIDRGAGASEIRERTGLSNHEIEKAREKMEGNR' A
#
# COMPACT_ATOMS: atom_id res chain seq x y z
N MET A 1 1.76 -8.65 27.42
CA MET A 1 1.38 -7.56 26.49
C MET A 1 1.77 -7.97 25.07
N GLY A 2 0.88 -7.82 24.10
CA GLY A 2 0.74 -8.67 22.92
C GLY A 2 1.71 -8.46 21.76
N LYS A 3 2.23 -9.58 21.22
CA LYS A 3 2.91 -9.69 19.92
C LYS A 3 1.90 -9.88 18.78
N PHE A 4 0.89 -9.01 18.65
CA PHE A 4 -0.07 -9.07 17.52
C PHE A 4 -0.48 -7.69 16.96
N ALA A 5 0.02 -6.58 17.51
CA ALA A 5 -0.42 -5.24 17.13
C ALA A 5 0.07 -4.75 15.75
N ASN A 6 0.95 -5.49 15.07
CA ASN A 6 1.62 -5.01 13.86
C ASN A 6 1.09 -5.59 12.53
N LYS A 7 0.27 -6.66 12.57
CA LYS A 7 -0.26 -7.27 11.32
C LYS A 7 -1.36 -6.43 10.67
N GLY A 8 -2.31 -5.92 11.46
CA GLY A 8 -3.42 -5.14 10.92
C GLY A 8 -3.02 -3.78 10.35
N HIS A 9 -1.89 -3.23 10.77
CA HIS A 9 -1.42 -1.93 10.28
C HIS A 9 -0.85 -2.05 8.86
N HIS A 10 -0.12 -3.14 8.59
CA HIS A 10 0.42 -3.41 7.27
C HIS A 10 -0.68 -3.78 6.26
N GLU A 11 -1.67 -4.59 6.67
CA GLU A 11 -2.83 -4.90 5.81
C GLU A 11 -3.63 -3.63 5.45
N LYS A 12 -3.93 -2.77 6.43
CA LYS A 12 -4.60 -1.48 6.16
C LYS A 12 -3.78 -0.58 5.23
N ALA A 13 -2.47 -0.48 5.45
CA ALA A 13 -1.60 0.32 4.59
C ALA A 13 -1.57 -0.21 3.14
N MET A 14 -1.62 -1.53 2.95
CA MET A 14 -1.73 -2.15 1.62
C MET A 14 -3.11 -1.95 1.00
N GLU A 15 -4.20 -2.08 1.74
CA GLU A 15 -5.55 -1.80 1.23
C GLU A 15 -5.68 -0.34 0.79
N GLU A 16 -5.23 0.60 1.62
CA GLU A 16 -5.24 2.03 1.30
C GLU A 16 -4.34 2.34 0.10
N THR A 17 -3.19 1.68 -0.01
CA THR A 17 -2.33 1.81 -1.20
C THR A 17 -3.05 1.38 -2.47
N LYS A 18 -3.80 0.27 -2.46
CA LYS A 18 -4.56 -0.20 -3.62
C LYS A 18 -5.67 0.77 -4.02
N ASP A 19 -6.44 1.29 -3.05
CA ASP A 19 -7.48 2.32 -3.30
C ASP A 19 -6.87 3.56 -3.94
N LEU A 20 -5.75 4.04 -3.40
CA LEU A 20 -5.06 5.21 -3.94
C LEU A 20 -4.53 4.96 -5.36
N ILE A 21 -3.96 3.79 -5.65
CA ILE A 21 -3.51 3.43 -7.00
C ILE A 21 -4.70 3.39 -7.98
N ASP A 22 -5.82 2.75 -7.59
CA ASP A 22 -7.03 2.65 -8.41
C ASP A 22 -7.60 4.03 -8.76
N ARG A 23 -7.52 4.97 -7.82
CA ARG A 23 -7.91 6.37 -7.98
C ARG A 23 -6.92 7.22 -8.79
N GLY A 24 -5.78 6.65 -9.18
CA GLY A 24 -4.73 7.33 -9.95
C GLY A 24 -3.79 8.21 -9.11
N ALA A 25 -3.70 7.97 -7.80
CA ALA A 25 -2.76 8.69 -6.94
C ALA A 25 -1.30 8.36 -7.29
N GLY A 26 -0.43 9.36 -7.10
CA GLY A 26 1.01 9.21 -7.31
C GLY A 26 1.70 8.46 -6.15
N ALA A 27 2.83 7.82 -6.44
CA ALA A 27 3.59 7.06 -5.43
C ALA A 27 4.06 7.91 -4.23
N SER A 28 4.32 9.21 -4.43
CA SER A 28 4.68 10.11 -3.32
C SER A 28 3.51 10.32 -2.35
N GLU A 29 2.30 10.55 -2.86
CA GLU A 29 1.10 10.71 -2.04
C GLU A 29 0.78 9.42 -1.28
N ILE A 30 0.86 8.28 -1.96
CA ILE A 30 0.66 6.98 -1.33
C ILE A 30 1.64 6.77 -0.18
N ARG A 31 2.93 7.04 -0.40
CA ARG A 31 3.97 6.92 0.63
C ARG A 31 3.70 7.82 1.83
N GLU A 32 3.27 9.06 1.62
CA GLU A 32 2.94 9.98 2.71
C GLU A 32 1.73 9.53 3.52
N ARG A 33 0.74 8.90 2.87
CA ARG A 33 -0.49 8.44 3.52
C ARG A 33 -0.30 7.12 4.25
N THR A 34 0.31 6.14 3.59
CA THR A 34 0.42 4.76 4.09
C THR A 34 1.71 4.50 4.84
N GLY A 35 2.72 5.36 4.68
CA GLY A 35 4.05 5.18 5.25
C GLY A 35 4.85 4.04 4.60
N LEU A 36 4.33 3.43 3.53
CA LEU A 36 5.00 2.34 2.83
C LEU A 36 6.20 2.84 2.03
N SER A 37 7.17 1.94 1.82
CA SER A 37 8.30 2.23 0.95
C SER A 37 7.90 2.22 -0.52
N ASN A 38 8.60 3.00 -1.35
CA ASN A 38 8.37 3.02 -2.81
C ASN A 38 8.34 1.62 -3.42
N HIS A 39 9.23 0.72 -2.97
CA HIS A 39 9.27 -0.66 -3.42
C HIS A 39 7.98 -1.45 -3.13
N GLU A 40 7.30 -1.18 -2.02
CA GLU A 40 6.04 -1.85 -1.67
C GLU A 40 4.87 -1.30 -2.49
N ILE A 41 4.88 0.01 -2.72
CA ILE A 41 3.90 0.71 -3.56
C ILE A 41 4.03 0.25 -5.02
N GLU A 42 5.26 0.17 -5.56
CA GLU A 42 5.52 -0.36 -6.89
C GLU A 42 5.04 -1.80 -7.01
N LYS A 43 5.37 -2.67 -6.05
CA LYS A 43 4.88 -4.07 -6.07
C LYS A 43 3.35 -4.16 -6.06
N ALA A 44 2.67 -3.26 -5.34
CA ALA A 44 1.21 -3.21 -5.32
C ALA A 44 0.65 -2.75 -6.69
N ARG A 45 1.27 -1.75 -7.32
CA ARG A 45 0.94 -1.31 -8.69
C ARG A 45 1.15 -2.41 -9.70
N GLU A 46 2.31 -3.06 -9.70
CA GLU A 46 2.65 -4.16 -10.61
C GLU A 46 1.67 -5.33 -10.47
N LYS A 47 1.24 -5.66 -9.26
CA LYS A 47 0.21 -6.70 -9.04
C LYS A 47 -1.17 -6.30 -9.56
N MET A 48 -1.54 -5.03 -9.49
CA MET A 48 -2.81 -4.54 -10.01
C MET A 48 -2.79 -4.44 -11.55
N GLU A 49 -1.69 -3.97 -12.12
CA GLU A 49 -1.54 -3.78 -13.57
C GLU A 49 -1.24 -5.10 -14.31
N GLY A 50 -0.44 -5.98 -13.71
CA GLY A 50 -0.08 -7.29 -14.25
C GLY A 50 -1.18 -8.36 -14.18
N ASN A 51 -2.35 -8.04 -13.63
CA ASN A 51 -3.54 -8.91 -13.64
C ASN A 51 -4.50 -8.57 -14.80
N ARG A 52 -4.02 -7.86 -15.83
CA ARG A 52 -4.81 -7.45 -17.01
C ARG A 52 -4.57 -8.34 -18.22
#